data_AF-A0A7R8W162-F1
#
_entry.id   AF-A0A7R8W162-F1
#
_cell.length_a   1.000
_cell.length_b   1.000
_cell.length_c   1.000
_cell.angle_alpha   90.00
_cell.angle_beta   90.00
_cell.angle_gamma   90.00
#
_symmetry.space_group_name_H-M   'P 1'
#
loop_
_entity.id
_entity.type
_entity.pdbx_description
1 polymer ?
#
loop_
_entity_poly.entity_id
_entity_poly.type
_entity_poly.pdbx_seq_one_letter_code
_entity_poly.pdbx_strand_id
1 'polypeptide(L)'
;MFRTPHLRRNTSILLFKSMVLTLCFDAISRNVEGLNYNPFFMFSVTSVTKLPSSLVIVALQDRVGRKAMASGALLLSGLFTVVSGLTLAILGTGTDPLLATAFAVVSRFGVNMAYSSGAQYAAELIPTEVRGQGVAAVHVAGYAATFFSAQILYLVSNEFEVL
;
A
#
# COMPACT_ATOMS: atom_id res chain seq x y z
N MET A 1 20.84 -4.72 18.21
CA MET A 1 19.37 -4.50 18.23
C MET A 1 18.58 -5.43 19.18
N PHE A 2 18.99 -6.69 19.42
CA PHE A 2 18.19 -7.64 20.23
C PHE A 2 18.39 -7.61 21.76
N ARG A 3 19.29 -6.76 22.27
CA ARG A 3 19.70 -6.76 23.69
C ARG A 3 18.75 -5.96 24.59
N THR A 4 18.05 -4.96 24.05
CA THR A 4 17.09 -4.12 24.78
C THR A 4 15.64 -4.51 24.41
N PRO A 5 14.81 -4.92 25.39
CA PRO A 5 13.48 -5.47 25.13
C PRO A 5 12.52 -4.46 24.48
N HIS A 6 12.67 -3.18 24.81
CA HIS A 6 11.85 -2.09 24.26
C HIS A 6 12.13 -1.85 22.76
N LEU A 7 13.41 -1.87 22.37
CA LEU A 7 13.82 -1.67 20.98
C LEU A 7 13.40 -2.85 20.08
N ARG A 8 13.46 -4.07 20.62
CA ARG A 8 13.02 -5.29 19.93
C ARG A 8 11.54 -5.25 19.59
N ARG A 9 10.68 -4.92 20.57
CA ARG A 9 9.23 -4.81 20.37
C ARG A 9 8.87 -3.79 19.29
N ASN A 10 9.47 -2.60 19.36
CA ASN A 10 9.26 -1.55 18.37
C ASN A 10 9.72 -1.96 16.96
N THR A 11 10.87 -2.63 16.86
CA THR A 11 11.40 -3.12 15.57
C THR A 11 10.50 -4.22 14.98
N SER A 12 10.02 -5.17 15.78
CA SER A 12 9.08 -6.21 15.31
C SER A 12 7.76 -5.61 14.80
N ILE A 13 7.22 -4.59 15.48
CA ILE A 13 6.01 -3.89 15.02
C ILE A 13 6.26 -3.18 13.69
N LEU A 14 7.41 -2.50 13.54
CA LEU A 14 7.79 -1.85 12.28
C LEU A 14 7.96 -2.85 11.13
N LEU A 15 8.60 -4.00 11.39
CA LEU A 15 8.78 -5.07 10.42
C LEU A 15 7.42 -5.58 9.92
N PHE A 16 6.53 -5.97 10.84
CA PHE A 16 5.19 -6.43 10.49
C PHE A 16 4.40 -5.38 9.70
N LYS A 17 4.42 -4.12 10.16
CA LYS A 17 3.77 -3.01 9.46
C LYS A 17 4.31 -2.84 8.03
N SER A 18 5.64 -2.95 7.85
CA SER A 18 6.29 -2.84 6.55
C SER A 18 5.91 -3.98 5.61
N MET A 19 5.83 -5.23 6.11
CA MET A 19 5.36 -6.38 5.34
C MET A 19 3.94 -6.17 4.82
N VAL A 20 3.01 -5.76 5.68
CA VAL A 20 1.62 -5.49 5.27
C VAL A 20 1.56 -4.33 4.27
N LEU A 21 2.25 -3.22 4.55
CA LEU A 21 2.26 -2.04 3.67
C LEU A 21 2.77 -2.35 2.27
N THR A 22 3.92 -3.02 2.18
CA THR A 22 4.55 -3.36 0.89
C THR A 22 3.74 -4.39 0.12
N LEU A 23 3.17 -5.40 0.80
CA LEU A 23 2.25 -6.37 0.20
C LEU A 23 1.01 -5.68 -0.38
N CYS A 24 0.32 -4.85 0.40
CA CYS A 24 -0.86 -4.12 -0.08
C CYS A 24 -0.50 -3.18 -1.25
N PHE A 25 0.63 -2.50 -1.16
CA PHE A 25 1.12 -1.63 -2.23
C PHE A 25 1.36 -2.43 -3.52
N ASP A 26 2.05 -3.57 -3.45
CA ASP A 26 2.35 -4.41 -4.60
C ASP A 26 1.06 -5.01 -5.20
N ALA A 27 0.16 -5.52 -4.36
CA ALA A 27 -1.13 -6.08 -4.78
C ALA A 27 -1.99 -5.07 -5.53
N ILE A 28 -2.13 -3.85 -4.98
CA ILE A 28 -2.88 -2.77 -5.63
C ILE A 28 -2.17 -2.29 -6.90
N SER A 29 -0.83 -2.39 -6.98
CA SER A 29 -0.07 -2.02 -8.19
C SER A 29 -0.38 -2.94 -9.35
N ARG A 30 -0.48 -4.24 -9.06
CA ARG A 30 -0.68 -5.29 -10.05
C ARG A 30 -2.16 -5.44 -10.43
N ASN A 31 -3.08 -5.13 -9.51
CA ASN A 31 -4.52 -5.16 -9.78
C ASN A 31 -4.96 -4.14 -10.85
N VAL A 32 -4.08 -3.18 -11.21
CA VAL A 32 -4.28 -2.23 -12.30
C VAL A 32 -4.47 -2.92 -13.66
N GLU A 33 -3.98 -4.15 -13.84
CA GLU A 33 -4.15 -4.96 -15.05
C GLU A 33 -5.53 -5.63 -15.16
N GLY A 34 -6.30 -5.71 -14.07
CA GLY A 34 -7.61 -6.39 -14.05
C GLY A 34 -8.79 -5.53 -14.51
N LEU A 35 -8.56 -4.24 -14.75
CA LEU A 35 -9.55 -3.32 -15.30
C LEU A 35 -9.34 -3.32 -16.82
N ASN A 36 -10.37 -3.58 -17.64
CA ASN A 36 -10.36 -3.69 -19.12
C ASN A 36 -9.89 -2.42 -19.89
N TYR A 37 -8.88 -1.72 -19.39
CA TYR A 37 -8.25 -0.54 -19.93
C TYR A 37 -6.80 -0.84 -20.33
N ASN A 38 -6.24 0.02 -21.18
CA ASN A 38 -4.84 -0.10 -21.56
C ASN A 38 -3.92 0.06 -20.31
N PRO A 39 -3.02 -0.90 -20.04
CA PRO A 39 -2.16 -0.87 -18.85
C PRO A 39 -1.25 0.37 -18.79
N PHE A 40 -0.81 0.91 -19.95
CA PHE A 40 0.00 2.14 -19.99
C PHE A 40 -0.77 3.37 -19.51
N PHE A 41 -2.05 3.46 -19.88
CA PHE A 41 -2.91 4.57 -19.45
C PHE A 41 -3.16 4.50 -17.94
N MET A 42 -3.53 3.33 -17.44
CA MET A 42 -3.80 3.14 -16.02
C MET A 42 -2.55 3.32 -15.15
N PHE A 43 -1.39 2.84 -15.60
CA PHE A 43 -0.11 3.09 -14.92
C PHE A 43 0.21 4.59 -14.86
N SER A 44 -0.07 5.33 -15.93
CA SER A 44 0.15 6.78 -15.97
C SER A 44 -0.74 7.52 -14.97
N VAL A 45 -2.04 7.23 -14.97
CA VAL A 45 -3.02 7.84 -14.03
C VAL A 45 -2.65 7.52 -12.58
N THR A 46 -2.36 6.25 -12.28
CA THR A 46 -1.99 5.84 -10.92
C THR A 46 -0.62 6.40 -10.50
N SER A 47 0.32 6.61 -11.42
CA SER A 47 1.62 7.23 -11.12
C SER A 47 1.50 8.71 -10.78
N VAL A 48 0.60 9.44 -11.44
CA VAL A 48 0.32 10.85 -11.13
C VAL A 48 -0.13 11.01 -9.68
N THR A 49 -0.83 10.05 -9.09
CA THR A 49 -1.29 10.11 -7.68
C THR A 49 -0.17 10.16 -6.64
N LYS A 50 1.07 9.84 -7.00
CA LYS A 50 2.22 9.93 -6.07
C LYS A 50 2.51 11.37 -5.64
N LEU A 51 2.51 12.31 -6.60
CA LEU A 51 2.76 13.72 -6.33
C LEU A 51 1.75 14.35 -5.34
N PRO A 52 0.42 14.27 -5.56
CA PRO A 52 -0.54 14.83 -4.63
C PRO A 52 -0.48 14.12 -3.27
N SER A 53 -0.21 12.81 -3.25
CA SER A 53 -0.03 12.07 -1.99
C SER A 53 1.13 12.66 -1.16
N SER A 54 2.27 12.91 -1.80
CA SER A 54 3.42 13.52 -1.12
C SER A 54 3.11 14.94 -0.62
N LEU A 55 2.40 15.76 -1.40
CA LEU A 55 2.00 17.11 -0.98
C LEU A 55 1.05 17.09 0.23
N VAL A 56 0.05 16.20 0.22
CA VAL A 56 -0.91 16.06 1.33
C VAL A 56 -0.21 15.60 2.60
N ILE A 57 0.77 14.68 2.49
CA ILE A 57 1.61 14.30 3.63
C ILE A 57 2.35 15.52 4.18
N VAL A 58 3.07 16.27 3.34
CA VAL A 58 3.83 17.44 3.82
C VAL A 58 2.91 18.43 4.54
N ALA A 59 1.67 18.63 4.06
CA ALA A 59 0.73 19.57 4.68
C ALA A 59 0.08 19.05 5.98
N LEU A 60 -0.31 17.77 6.05
CA LEU A 60 -1.13 17.23 7.16
C LEU A 60 -0.33 16.44 8.19
N GLN A 61 0.83 15.89 7.83
CA GLN A 61 1.62 14.98 8.67
C GLN A 61 2.03 15.63 10.00
N ASP A 62 2.38 16.92 9.96
CA ASP A 62 2.81 17.67 11.14
C ASP A 62 1.64 18.00 12.10
N ARG A 63 0.38 18.00 11.61
CA ARG A 63 -0.81 18.28 12.43
C ARG A 63 -1.51 17.02 12.96
N VAL A 64 -1.63 15.99 12.14
CA VAL A 64 -2.35 14.74 12.47
C VAL A 64 -1.45 13.73 13.17
N GLY A 65 -0.14 13.82 12.95
CA GLY A 65 0.86 12.92 13.51
C GLY A 65 1.10 11.68 12.65
N ARG A 66 2.34 11.19 12.68
CA ARG A 66 2.87 10.17 11.75
C ARG A 66 2.20 8.80 11.87
N LYS A 67 1.90 8.37 13.10
CA LYS A 67 1.25 7.06 13.34
C LYS A 67 -0.19 7.05 12.83
N ALA A 68 -0.96 8.09 13.15
CA ALA A 68 -2.36 8.20 12.77
C ALA A 68 -2.53 8.35 11.26
N MET A 69 -1.67 9.13 10.59
CA MET A 69 -1.65 9.26 9.14
C MET A 69 -1.39 7.93 8.44
N ALA A 70 -0.39 7.16 8.89
CA ALA A 70 -0.06 5.89 8.28
C ALA A 70 -1.19 4.85 8.43
N SER A 71 -1.75 4.68 9.64
CA SER A 71 -2.83 3.71 9.85
C SER A 71 -4.16 4.17 9.24
N GLY A 72 -4.50 5.45 9.35
CA GLY A 72 -5.74 6.00 8.81
C GLY A 72 -5.78 5.91 7.29
N ALA A 73 -4.71 6.31 6.61
CA ALA A 73 -4.62 6.22 5.16
C ALA A 73 -4.63 4.77 4.67
N LEU A 74 -4.00 3.83 5.40
CA LEU A 74 -4.04 2.41 5.07
C LEU A 74 -5.45 1.82 5.20
N LEU A 75 -6.15 2.11 6.30
CA LEU A 75 -7.52 1.63 6.53
C LEU A 75 -8.49 2.20 5.49
N LEU A 76 -8.38 3.50 5.21
CA LEU A 76 -9.21 4.16 4.21
C LEU A 76 -8.95 3.60 2.81
N SER A 77 -7.69 3.34 2.46
CA SER A 77 -7.34 2.66 1.21
C SER A 77 -7.90 1.25 1.14
N GLY A 78 -7.86 0.49 2.25
CA GLY A 78 -8.42 -0.86 2.31
C GLY A 78 -9.93 -0.84 2.05
N LEU A 79 -10.65 0.09 2.69
CA LEU A 79 -12.08 0.30 2.48
C LEU A 79 -12.40 0.61 1.02
N PHE A 80 -11.68 1.55 0.41
CA PHE A 80 -11.90 1.88 -1.01
C PHE A 80 -11.54 0.73 -1.96
N THR A 81 -10.56 -0.10 -1.60
CA THR A 81 -10.19 -1.28 -2.41
C THR A 81 -11.29 -2.34 -2.35
N VAL A 82 -11.89 -2.57 -1.18
CA VAL A 82 -13.04 -3.46 -1.03
C VAL A 82 -14.25 -2.94 -1.80
N VAL A 83 -14.54 -1.63 -1.71
CA VAL A 83 -15.63 -1.00 -2.47
C VAL A 83 -15.38 -1.12 -3.97
N SER A 84 -14.15 -0.93 -4.44
CA SER A 84 -13.77 -1.12 -5.85
C SER A 84 -14.02 -2.55 -6.32
N GLY A 85 -13.60 -3.55 -5.54
CA GLY A 85 -13.82 -4.96 -5.85
C GLY A 85 -15.30 -5.35 -5.83
N LEU A 86 -16.06 -4.86 -4.85
CA LEU A 86 -17.51 -5.08 -4.77
C LEU A 86 -18.26 -4.44 -5.94
N THR A 87 -17.84 -3.23 -6.32
CA THR A 87 -18.40 -2.52 -7.48
C THR A 87 -18.21 -3.34 -8.76
N LEU A 88 -17.02 -3.93 -8.95
CA LEU A 88 -16.74 -4.81 -10.08
C LEU A 88 -17.58 -6.11 -10.04
N ALA A 89 -17.77 -6.69 -8.86
CA ALA A 89 -18.58 -7.90 -8.69
C ALA A 89 -20.08 -7.66 -8.95
N ILE A 90 -20.62 -6.48 -8.57
CA ILE A 90 -22.05 -6.16 -8.71
C ILE A 90 -22.39 -5.69 -10.14
N LEU A 91 -21.56 -4.86 -10.76
CA LEU A 91 -21.85 -4.26 -12.08
C LEU A 91 -21.66 -5.25 -13.24
N GLY A 92 -20.93 -6.34 -13.02
CA GLY A 92 -20.61 -7.32 -14.06
C GLY A 92 -19.71 -6.73 -15.15
N THR A 93 -19.19 -7.60 -16.01
CA THR A 93 -18.21 -7.27 -17.07
C THR A 93 -18.73 -6.36 -18.20
N GLY A 94 -19.99 -5.89 -18.13
CA GLY A 94 -20.68 -5.21 -19.24
C GLY A 94 -20.91 -3.70 -19.06
N THR A 95 -20.62 -3.09 -17.91
CA THR A 95 -20.75 -1.63 -17.71
C THR A 95 -19.39 -0.93 -17.60
N ASP A 96 -19.34 0.34 -18.00
CA ASP A 96 -18.12 1.16 -17.97
C ASP A 96 -17.43 1.06 -16.59
N PRO A 97 -16.18 0.54 -16.50
CA PRO A 97 -15.52 0.32 -15.21
C PRO A 97 -15.09 1.62 -14.52
N LEU A 98 -15.54 2.79 -15.01
CA LEU A 98 -15.12 4.10 -14.56
C LEU A 98 -15.21 4.26 -13.04
N LEU A 99 -16.31 3.81 -12.43
CA LEU A 99 -16.52 3.94 -10.99
C LEU A 99 -15.53 3.07 -10.19
N ALA A 100 -15.30 1.82 -10.61
CA ALA A 100 -14.30 0.95 -10.01
C ALA A 100 -12.89 1.52 -10.17
N THR A 101 -12.55 2.07 -11.34
CA THR A 101 -11.24 2.72 -11.57
C THR A 101 -11.05 3.94 -10.67
N ALA A 102 -12.08 4.76 -10.47
CA ALA A 102 -12.00 5.93 -9.60
C ALA A 102 -11.70 5.50 -8.15
N PHE A 103 -12.40 4.48 -7.64
CA PHE A 103 -12.11 3.94 -6.31
C PHE A 103 -10.72 3.30 -6.23
N ALA A 104 -10.27 2.59 -7.25
CA ALA A 104 -8.92 2.04 -7.31
C ALA A 104 -7.83 3.13 -7.27
N VAL A 105 -8.03 4.24 -7.98
CA VAL A 105 -7.13 5.40 -7.97
C VAL A 105 -7.10 6.09 -6.60
N VAL A 106 -8.26 6.23 -5.94
CA VAL A 106 -8.34 6.77 -4.56
C VAL A 106 -7.64 5.84 -3.56
N SER A 107 -7.84 4.53 -3.68
CA SER A 107 -7.09 3.53 -2.90
C SER A 107 -5.58 3.70 -3.11
N ARG A 108 -5.14 3.83 -4.36
CA ARG A 108 -3.73 4.01 -4.70
C ARG A 108 -3.11 5.23 -4.00
N PHE A 109 -3.84 6.34 -4.01
CA PHE A 109 -3.46 7.55 -3.29
C PHE A 109 -3.30 7.29 -1.78
N GLY A 110 -4.25 6.59 -1.16
CA GLY A 110 -4.18 6.24 0.27
C GLY A 110 -2.98 5.36 0.62
N VAL A 111 -2.65 4.36 -0.20
CA VAL A 111 -1.45 3.53 0.04
C VAL A 111 -0.17 4.32 -0.14
N ASN A 112 -0.07 5.18 -1.17
CA ASN A 112 1.10 6.05 -1.36
C ASN A 112 1.35 6.92 -0.10
N MET A 113 0.28 7.41 0.51
CA MET A 113 0.36 8.16 1.76
C MET A 113 0.84 7.31 2.92
N ALA A 114 0.23 6.13 3.09
CA ALA A 114 0.59 5.22 4.16
C ALA A 114 2.04 4.72 4.07
N TYR A 115 2.53 4.48 2.85
CA TYR A 115 3.90 4.06 2.58
C TYR A 115 4.92 5.13 2.95
N SER A 116 4.72 6.36 2.47
CA SER A 116 5.63 7.48 2.73
C SER A 116 5.67 7.85 4.21
N SER A 117 4.51 7.90 4.87
CA SER A 117 4.42 8.13 6.32
C SER A 117 5.01 6.96 7.12
N GLY A 118 4.84 5.73 6.63
CA GLY A 118 5.40 4.52 7.21
C GLY A 118 6.93 4.49 7.23
N ALA A 119 7.56 4.90 6.13
CA ALA A 119 9.01 5.01 5.99
C ALA A 119 9.59 6.09 6.92
N GLN A 120 8.92 7.25 6.98
CA GLN A 120 9.26 8.33 7.90
C GLN A 120 9.21 7.90 9.38
N TYR A 121 8.15 7.20 9.76
CA TYR A 121 8.00 6.69 11.13
C TYR A 121 9.09 5.66 11.49
N ALA A 122 9.51 4.83 10.53
CA ALA A 122 10.61 3.89 10.76
C ALA A 122 11.93 4.61 11.02
N ALA A 123 12.23 5.69 10.28
CA ALA A 123 13.46 6.46 10.44
C ALA A 123 13.55 7.21 11.78
N GLU A 124 12.42 7.66 12.33
CA GLU A 124 12.37 8.34 13.64
C GLU A 124 12.50 7.40 14.82
N LEU A 125 11.91 6.19 14.72
CA LEU A 125 11.91 5.23 15.81
C LEU A 125 13.27 4.55 15.99
N ILE A 126 14.06 4.45 14.90
CA ILE A 126 15.34 3.77 14.90
C ILE A 126 16.47 4.78 15.26
N PRO A 127 17.28 4.49 16.30
CA PRO A 127 18.36 5.39 16.70
C PRO A 127 19.43 5.53 15.62
N THR A 128 20.07 6.69 15.56
CA THR A 128 20.97 7.13 14.48
C THR A 128 22.12 6.14 14.21
N GLU A 129 22.70 5.55 15.25
CA GLU A 129 23.82 4.59 15.15
C GLU A 129 23.47 3.34 14.34
N VAL A 130 22.20 2.91 14.35
CA VAL A 130 21.73 1.69 13.69
C VAL A 130 20.62 1.95 12.67
N ARG A 131 20.35 3.22 12.33
CA ARG A 131 19.27 3.61 11.42
C ARG A 131 19.42 2.95 10.06
N GLY A 132 20.62 2.97 9.48
CA GLY A 132 20.86 2.36 8.17
C GLY A 132 20.51 0.87 8.15
N GLN A 133 21.03 0.10 9.11
CA GLN A 133 20.78 -1.34 9.20
C GLN A 133 19.30 -1.66 9.53
N GLY A 134 18.69 -0.90 10.44
CA GLY A 134 17.30 -1.09 10.83
C GLY A 134 16.33 -0.81 9.70
N VAL A 135 16.51 0.32 8.99
CA VAL A 135 15.67 0.67 7.85
C VAL A 135 15.86 -0.33 6.70
N ALA A 136 17.09 -0.78 6.44
CA ALA A 136 17.36 -1.81 5.45
C ALA A 136 16.62 -3.12 5.78
N ALA A 137 16.70 -3.60 7.02
CA ALA A 137 15.99 -4.81 7.46
C ALA A 137 14.47 -4.69 7.29
N VAL A 138 13.90 -3.51 7.59
CA VAL A 138 12.47 -3.22 7.43
C VAL A 138 12.05 -3.26 5.96
N HIS A 139 12.87 -2.76 5.04
CA HIS A 139 12.59 -2.81 3.60
C HIS A 139 12.74 -4.22 3.04
N VAL A 140 13.82 -4.93 3.40
CA VAL A 140 14.05 -6.32 2.94
C VAL A 140 12.91 -7.24 3.38
N ALA A 141 12.46 -7.12 4.63
CA ALA A 141 11.29 -7.88 5.11
C ALA A 141 10.02 -7.52 4.33
N GLY A 142 9.84 -6.24 4.00
CA GLY A 142 8.74 -5.77 3.15
C GLY A 142 8.77 -6.40 1.75
N TYR A 143 9.90 -6.31 1.05
CA TYR A 143 10.06 -6.93 -0.26
C TYR A 143 9.96 -8.46 -0.22
N ALA A 144 10.35 -9.10 0.88
CA ALA A 144 10.10 -10.54 1.05
C ALA A 144 8.59 -10.86 1.05
N ALA A 145 7.75 -9.95 1.57
CA ALA A 145 6.30 -10.13 1.57
C ALA A 145 5.69 -9.99 0.16
N THR A 146 6.27 -9.18 -0.73
CA THR A 146 5.70 -8.97 -2.08
C THR A 146 5.77 -10.21 -2.97
N PHE A 147 6.64 -11.19 -2.66
CA PHE A 147 6.62 -12.50 -3.32
C PHE A 147 5.24 -13.19 -3.21
N PHE A 148 4.53 -13.02 -2.10
CA PHE A 148 3.18 -13.56 -1.94
C PHE A 148 2.14 -12.82 -2.77
N SER A 149 2.35 -11.53 -3.07
CA SER A 149 1.38 -10.73 -3.83
C SER A 149 1.10 -11.31 -5.21
N ALA A 150 2.15 -11.77 -5.91
CA ALA A 150 2.01 -12.36 -7.24
C ALA A 150 1.22 -13.68 -7.20
N GLN A 151 1.46 -14.50 -6.18
CA GLN A 151 0.75 -15.77 -5.99
C GLN A 151 -0.74 -15.56 -5.68
N ILE A 152 -1.06 -14.57 -4.82
CA ILE A 152 -2.45 -14.22 -4.50
C ILE A 152 -3.21 -13.80 -5.75
N LEU A 153 -2.61 -12.94 -6.58
CA LEU A 153 -3.25 -12.48 -7.82
C LEU A 153 -3.40 -13.60 -8.84
N TYR A 154 -2.41 -14.48 -8.97
CA TYR A 154 -2.48 -15.63 -9.86
C TYR A 154 -3.64 -16.58 -9.51
N LEU A 155 -3.86 -16.82 -8.21
CA LEU A 155 -5.00 -17.63 -7.76
C LEU A 155 -6.33 -16.98 -8.11
N VAL A 156 -6.46 -15.66 -7.91
CA VAL A 156 -7.68 -14.91 -8.22
C VAL A 156 -7.97 -14.87 -9.72
N SER A 157 -6.96 -14.70 -10.58
CA SER A 157 -7.16 -14.67 -12.03
C SER A 157 -7.67 -16.01 -12.57
N ASN A 158 -7.21 -17.13 -11.97
CA ASN A 158 -7.58 -18.47 -12.42
C ASN A 158 -9.03 -18.83 -12.05
N GLU A 159 -9.56 -18.28 -10.95
CA GLU A 159 -10.98 -18.45 -10.60
C GLU A 159 -11.93 -17.66 -11.51
N PHE A 160 -11.46 -16.55 -12.10
CA PHE A 160 -12.25 -15.72 -13.01
C PHE A 160 -12.31 -16.28 -14.45
N GLU A 161 -11.40 -17.18 -14.82
CA GLU A 161 -11.38 -17.84 -16.14
C GLU A 161 -12.28 -19.09 -16.20
N VAL A 162 -12.73 -19.58 -15.05
CA VAL A 162 -13.58 -20.79 -14.90
C VAL A 162 -15.07 -20.44 -14.74
N LEU A 163 -15.41 -19.16 -14.53
CA LEU A 163 -16.78 -18.62 -14.48
C LEU A 163 -17.16 -17.90 -15.77
#